data_AF-A0A3C1HID0-F1
#
_entry.id   AF-A0A3C1HID0-F1
#
_cell.length_a   1.000
_cell.length_b   1.000
_cell.length_c   1.000
_cell.angle_alpha   90.00
_cell.angle_beta   90.00
_cell.angle_gamma   90.00
#
_symmetry.space_group_name_H-M   'P 1'
#
loop_
_entity.id
_entity.type
_entity.pdbx_description
1 polymer ?
#
loop_
_entity_poly.entity_id
_entity_poly.type
_entity_poly.pdbx_seq_one_letter_code
_entity_poly.pdbx_strand_id
1 'polypeptide(L)'
;MSLLHPRRPAAALLLGFLTLLSRSGEAAPGRVDFRQPSPPEFALRPLPGHVPFIFSIYGAPADLPALRQLTEVMRRESLGNGLDPGPTPTPSTKPVYDYLATLGWPVVCYPGCADMQIQGGGCVLGPDAASALGAMDRAGLFTAVQLGEWGYYLHNLSHNERWWHDVYGKEFESFRHLMKPPGLSGYDHRPTSRRECYDAVKAYFSSRSRDLLGRVISVTGHSHYEAYAGEWGARCIGLEVGENIAFTQSKLAFARGASRQWEVPWSVQVSPWFSGACTTSGPLRREAGGARGLEAGHSLSFYERMWLHAWFAGAALVTPENSIAIFFESQADPWKLTEHGRKGSEVFRFTQSHDRGVPFTPVAVVIDHLAGYNGYMDKPWGILEPTPGDRALRDLFDHQLFPGGDHIHSKPEPVNPEKAYLRPTPFGEMFDVQLTSASARILSRYPVLLLAGDIEFDDRFIAALEQALKSGTRLLLSAAHHAELRRRAPGLSRARGVELLEPWVNPATGRPAAISDERLRRLSRESLPVEVSGDPLEYAINHTPTGWVVELVNNEGVAKRPESPAVVDPAAVAHVTLRPRVPYSAAREWRSERDLPKGSTLPLEIGPGKSAFVELIVR
;
A
#
# COMPACT_ATOMS: atom_id res chain seq x y z
N MET A 1 52.55 -78.58 -2.93
CA MET A 1 52.93 -77.78 -4.12
C MET A 1 52.47 -76.35 -3.90
N SER A 2 53.29 -75.38 -4.30
CA SER A 2 52.99 -73.99 -4.77
C SER A 2 51.55 -73.45 -4.71
N LEU A 3 51.22 -72.19 -4.42
CA LEU A 3 51.89 -70.90 -4.06
C LEU A 3 50.78 -70.01 -3.38
N LEU A 4 50.94 -68.78 -2.87
CA LEU A 4 52.05 -67.82 -2.83
C LEU A 4 52.15 -67.12 -1.43
N HIS A 5 51.77 -65.85 -1.27
CA HIS A 5 51.89 -65.09 0.00
C HIS A 5 50.84 -63.95 0.19
N PRO A 6 50.73 -63.31 1.38
CA PRO A 6 49.48 -62.72 1.92
C PRO A 6 49.47 -61.18 2.02
N ARG A 7 48.39 -60.58 2.58
CA ARG A 7 48.47 -59.32 3.37
C ARG A 7 47.26 -59.03 4.30
N ARG A 8 47.59 -59.02 5.60
CA ARG A 8 47.13 -58.28 6.81
C ARG A 8 45.77 -57.50 6.87
N PRO A 9 45.15 -57.40 8.06
CA PRO A 9 43.88 -56.69 8.29
C PRO A 9 44.03 -55.17 8.41
N ALA A 10 42.91 -54.47 8.23
CA ALA A 10 42.82 -53.01 8.41
C ALA A 10 42.85 -52.61 9.89
N ALA A 11 43.63 -51.58 10.22
CA ALA A 11 43.66 -50.97 11.54
C ALA A 11 42.52 -49.94 11.70
N ALA A 12 41.81 -50.00 12.82
CA ALA A 12 40.85 -48.96 13.19
C ALA A 12 41.60 -47.74 13.74
N LEU A 13 41.42 -46.57 13.11
CA LEU A 13 41.72 -45.27 13.72
C LEU A 13 40.40 -44.58 14.06
N LEU A 14 40.12 -44.39 15.35
CA LEU A 14 39.19 -43.36 15.79
C LEU A 14 39.85 -42.00 15.58
N LEU A 15 39.43 -41.25 14.56
CA LEU A 15 39.62 -39.80 14.57
C LEU A 15 38.41 -39.16 15.26
N GLY A 16 38.68 -38.46 16.37
CA GLY A 16 37.66 -37.70 17.07
C GLY A 16 37.21 -36.50 16.24
N PHE A 17 35.93 -36.47 15.87
CA PHE A 17 35.26 -35.24 15.43
C PHE A 17 35.09 -34.31 16.63
N LEU A 18 36.14 -33.56 16.95
CA LEU A 18 36.01 -32.32 17.71
C LEU A 18 35.31 -31.29 16.81
N THR A 19 33.98 -31.29 16.87
CA THR A 19 33.18 -30.20 16.33
C THR A 19 33.58 -28.91 17.02
N LEU A 20 34.32 -28.07 16.29
CA LEU A 20 34.48 -26.66 16.58
C LEU A 20 33.09 -26.01 16.48
N LEU A 21 32.34 -26.11 17.58
CA LEU A 21 31.28 -25.16 17.91
C LEU A 21 31.94 -23.79 18.09
N SER A 22 32.22 -23.14 16.97
CA SER A 22 32.37 -21.69 16.95
C SER A 22 31.13 -21.13 17.62
N ARG A 23 31.28 -20.55 18.81
CA ARG A 23 30.25 -19.72 19.43
C ARG A 23 29.98 -18.59 18.45
N SER A 24 28.95 -18.75 17.62
CA SER A 24 28.33 -17.64 16.92
C SER A 24 27.85 -16.70 18.01
N GLY A 25 28.60 -15.62 18.25
CA GLY A 25 28.21 -14.61 19.24
C GLY A 25 26.82 -14.14 18.88
N GLU A 26 25.84 -14.40 19.75
CA GLU A 26 24.43 -14.16 19.42
C GLU A 26 24.27 -12.71 18.97
N ALA A 27 23.78 -12.52 17.74
CA ALA A 27 23.57 -11.20 17.18
C ALA A 27 22.74 -10.34 18.15
N ALA A 28 23.05 -9.05 18.22
CA ALA A 28 22.28 -8.11 19.03
C ALA A 28 20.84 -8.06 18.49
N PRO A 29 19.80 -8.10 19.34
CA PRO A 29 18.41 -8.08 18.88
C PRO A 29 18.10 -6.88 17.97
N GLY A 30 17.37 -7.13 16.89
CA GLY A 30 17.05 -6.17 15.85
C GLY A 30 18.21 -5.73 14.98
N ARG A 31 19.39 -6.37 15.07
CA ARG A 31 20.48 -6.15 14.12
C ARG A 31 20.13 -6.81 12.78
N VAL A 32 20.06 -6.00 11.73
CA VAL A 32 19.92 -6.49 10.35
C VAL A 32 21.27 -6.99 9.82
N ASP A 33 21.27 -8.14 9.13
CA ASP A 33 22.36 -8.55 8.24
C ASP A 33 21.92 -8.34 6.79
N PHE A 34 22.38 -7.24 6.17
CA PHE A 34 22.02 -6.82 4.82
C PHE A 34 22.50 -7.75 3.68
N ARG A 35 23.09 -8.91 4.02
CA ARG A 35 23.47 -9.96 3.06
C ARG A 35 22.46 -11.12 3.04
N GLN A 36 21.53 -11.15 3.99
CA GLN A 36 20.45 -12.13 4.00
C GLN A 36 19.38 -11.73 2.98
N PRO A 37 18.82 -12.68 2.21
CA PRO A 37 17.70 -12.39 1.33
C PRO A 37 16.47 -11.98 2.14
N SER A 38 15.59 -11.20 1.52
CA SER A 38 14.26 -10.89 2.06
C SER A 38 13.53 -12.18 2.47
N PRO A 39 12.86 -12.21 3.63
CA PRO A 39 12.12 -13.39 4.06
C PRO A 39 10.97 -13.68 3.06
N PRO A 40 10.68 -14.96 2.74
CA PRO A 40 9.62 -15.31 1.77
C PRO A 40 8.25 -14.73 2.13
N GLU A 41 7.97 -14.53 3.42
CA GLU A 41 6.71 -13.92 3.87
C GLU A 41 6.54 -12.47 3.41
N PHE A 42 7.65 -11.74 3.19
CA PHE A 42 7.65 -10.35 2.70
C PHE A 42 7.63 -10.24 1.18
N ALA A 43 7.75 -11.36 0.46
CA ALA A 43 7.74 -11.39 -1.00
C ALA A 43 6.48 -10.71 -1.56
N LEU A 44 6.66 -10.05 -2.71
CA LEU A 44 5.57 -9.44 -3.46
C LEU A 44 4.46 -10.47 -3.70
N ARG A 45 3.21 -10.07 -3.46
CA ARG A 45 2.03 -10.89 -3.73
C ARG A 45 1.42 -10.42 -5.04
N PRO A 46 1.67 -11.08 -6.19
CA PRO A 46 0.98 -10.75 -7.44
C PRO A 46 -0.50 -11.15 -7.35
N LEU A 47 -1.30 -10.71 -8.32
CA LEU A 47 -2.68 -11.18 -8.41
C LEU A 47 -2.70 -12.71 -8.70
N PRO A 48 -3.50 -13.52 -8.00
CA PRO A 48 -3.63 -14.96 -8.25
C PRO A 48 -3.80 -15.32 -9.74
N GLY A 49 -2.96 -16.24 -10.22
CA GLY A 49 -2.89 -16.62 -11.65
C GLY A 49 -1.96 -15.75 -12.51
N HIS A 50 -1.38 -14.70 -11.94
CA HIS A 50 -0.47 -13.78 -12.64
C HIS A 50 0.92 -13.78 -11.99
N VAL A 51 1.95 -13.64 -12.81
CA VAL A 51 3.35 -13.44 -12.39
C VAL A 51 3.79 -11.97 -12.51
N PRO A 52 3.52 -11.24 -13.62
CA PRO A 52 3.97 -9.85 -13.73
C PRO A 52 3.11 -8.91 -12.88
N PHE A 53 3.69 -7.74 -12.59
CA PHE A 53 2.95 -6.58 -12.11
C PHE A 53 1.86 -6.19 -13.12
N ILE A 54 0.71 -5.74 -12.61
CA ILE A 54 -0.42 -5.29 -13.43
C ILE A 54 -0.51 -3.77 -13.45
N PHE A 55 -0.52 -3.20 -14.64
CA PHE A 55 -0.92 -1.82 -14.89
C PHE A 55 -2.19 -1.88 -15.74
N SER A 56 -3.28 -1.30 -15.24
CA SER A 56 -4.61 -1.48 -15.84
C SER A 56 -5.05 -0.29 -16.67
N ILE A 57 -6.08 -0.51 -17.49
CA ILE A 57 -6.93 0.57 -18.02
C ILE A 57 -8.30 0.52 -17.32
N TYR A 58 -8.78 1.71 -16.96
CA TYR A 58 -10.05 1.95 -16.30
C TYR A 58 -11.16 2.23 -17.31
N GLY A 59 -12.32 1.61 -17.13
CA GLY A 59 -13.53 1.88 -17.93
C GLY A 59 -13.57 1.13 -19.25
N ALA A 60 -13.18 -0.15 -19.26
CA ALA A 60 -13.08 -0.93 -20.49
C ALA A 60 -14.46 -1.13 -21.18
N PRO A 61 -14.53 -1.17 -22.53
CA PRO A 61 -15.77 -1.41 -23.27
C PRO A 61 -16.47 -2.72 -22.90
N ALA A 62 -17.79 -2.70 -22.88
CA ALA A 62 -18.64 -3.86 -22.58
C ALA A 62 -18.92 -4.74 -23.82
N ASP A 63 -18.71 -4.23 -25.03
CA ASP A 63 -18.81 -5.00 -26.28
C ASP A 63 -17.47 -5.59 -26.71
N LEU A 64 -17.53 -6.80 -27.28
CA LEU A 64 -16.34 -7.55 -27.66
C LEU A 64 -15.52 -6.90 -28.81
N PRO A 65 -16.12 -6.31 -29.87
CA PRO A 65 -15.37 -5.64 -30.92
C PRO A 65 -14.52 -4.45 -30.43
N ALA A 66 -15.09 -3.52 -29.67
CA ALA A 66 -14.36 -2.37 -29.14
C ALA A 66 -13.29 -2.81 -28.13
N LEU A 67 -13.59 -3.82 -27.30
CA LEU A 67 -12.59 -4.36 -26.36
C LEU A 67 -11.41 -5.01 -27.09
N ARG A 68 -11.64 -5.78 -28.16
CA ARG A 68 -10.56 -6.35 -28.99
C ARG A 68 -9.63 -5.25 -29.50
N GLN A 69 -10.20 -4.22 -30.11
CA GLN A 69 -9.43 -3.07 -30.61
C GLN A 69 -8.64 -2.38 -29.47
N LEU A 70 -9.26 -2.14 -28.32
CA LEU A 70 -8.57 -1.56 -27.16
C LEU A 70 -7.40 -2.44 -26.70
N THR A 71 -7.58 -3.75 -26.58
CA THR A 71 -6.50 -4.65 -26.14
C THR A 71 -5.35 -4.77 -27.15
N GLU A 72 -5.64 -4.67 -28.46
CA GLU A 72 -4.62 -4.58 -29.51
C GLU A 72 -3.82 -3.27 -29.41
N VAL A 73 -4.50 -2.14 -29.21
CA VAL A 73 -3.87 -0.84 -28.96
C VAL A 73 -3.04 -0.87 -27.68
N MET A 74 -3.57 -1.40 -26.57
CA MET A 74 -2.84 -1.51 -25.30
C MET A 74 -1.54 -2.31 -25.45
N ARG A 75 -1.56 -3.41 -26.22
CA ARG A 75 -0.37 -4.21 -26.52
C ARG A 75 0.64 -3.45 -27.39
N ARG A 76 0.16 -2.84 -28.49
CA ARG A 76 0.99 -2.08 -29.44
C ARG A 76 1.65 -0.87 -28.79
N GLU A 77 0.88 -0.09 -28.04
CA GLU A 77 1.32 1.14 -27.38
C GLU A 77 1.93 0.91 -25.99
N SER A 78 1.94 -0.33 -25.49
CA SER A 78 2.42 -0.68 -24.14
C SER A 78 1.68 0.09 -23.02
N LEU A 79 0.34 0.06 -23.00
CA LEU A 79 -0.49 0.81 -22.04
C LEU A 79 -1.01 0.00 -20.85
N GLY A 80 -0.57 -1.26 -20.70
CA GLY A 80 -0.98 -2.12 -19.60
C GLY A 80 -1.29 -3.55 -20.03
N ASN A 81 -1.72 -4.35 -19.05
CA ASN A 81 -1.91 -5.80 -19.15
C ASN A 81 -3.09 -6.32 -18.30
N GLY A 82 -4.01 -5.44 -17.88
CA GLY A 82 -5.23 -5.79 -17.14
C GLY A 82 -6.27 -4.68 -17.22
N LEU A 83 -7.45 -4.90 -16.61
CA LEU A 83 -8.56 -3.94 -16.62
C LEU A 83 -9.09 -3.70 -15.20
N ASP A 84 -9.27 -2.45 -14.82
CA ASP A 84 -9.81 -2.06 -13.52
C ASP A 84 -10.48 -0.67 -13.57
N PRO A 85 -11.82 -0.58 -13.63
CA PRO A 85 -12.76 -1.65 -13.84
C PRO A 85 -12.92 -1.98 -15.33
N GLY A 86 -13.09 -3.27 -15.59
CA GLY A 86 -13.80 -3.77 -16.76
C GLY A 86 -15.32 -3.75 -16.55
N PRO A 87 -16.08 -4.27 -17.53
CA PRO A 87 -17.54 -4.22 -17.53
C PRO A 87 -18.15 -5.05 -16.39
N THR A 88 -19.47 -4.93 -16.25
CA THR A 88 -20.28 -5.71 -15.30
C THR A 88 -20.43 -7.16 -15.75
N PRO A 89 -20.32 -8.15 -14.84
CA PRO A 89 -20.48 -9.56 -15.17
C PRO A 89 -21.95 -9.91 -15.40
N THR A 90 -22.35 -10.05 -16.67
CA THR A 90 -23.72 -10.38 -17.10
C THR A 90 -23.67 -11.39 -18.27
N PRO A 91 -24.81 -12.01 -18.63
CA PRO A 91 -24.86 -12.87 -19.81
C PRO A 91 -24.45 -12.18 -21.12
N SER A 92 -24.69 -10.86 -21.26
CA SER A 92 -24.32 -10.10 -22.47
C SER A 92 -22.83 -9.77 -22.55
N THR A 93 -22.16 -9.60 -21.41
CA THR A 93 -20.70 -9.36 -21.34
C THR A 93 -19.89 -10.64 -21.21
N LYS A 94 -20.52 -11.82 -21.07
CA LYS A 94 -19.82 -13.11 -21.09
C LYS A 94 -18.80 -13.28 -22.23
N PRO A 95 -19.08 -12.89 -23.50
CA PRO A 95 -18.10 -13.00 -24.59
C PRO A 95 -16.83 -12.15 -24.38
N VAL A 96 -16.92 -11.05 -23.62
CA VAL A 96 -15.76 -10.25 -23.21
C VAL A 96 -14.87 -11.03 -22.24
N TYR A 97 -15.42 -11.67 -21.21
CA TYR A 97 -14.63 -12.49 -20.28
C TYR A 97 -14.08 -13.76 -20.94
N ASP A 98 -14.86 -14.40 -21.82
CA ASP A 98 -14.36 -15.52 -22.62
C ASP A 98 -13.13 -15.10 -23.46
N TYR A 99 -13.11 -13.87 -23.99
CA TYR A 99 -11.95 -13.32 -24.70
C TYR A 99 -10.79 -12.96 -23.78
N LEU A 100 -11.03 -12.26 -22.66
CA LEU A 100 -9.98 -11.92 -21.69
C LEU A 100 -9.28 -13.16 -21.12
N ALA A 101 -10.01 -14.27 -20.97
CA ALA A 101 -9.45 -15.57 -20.61
C ALA A 101 -8.43 -16.08 -21.64
N THR A 102 -8.65 -15.84 -22.93
CA THR A 102 -7.65 -16.17 -23.99
C THR A 102 -6.43 -15.24 -23.98
N LEU A 103 -6.55 -14.03 -23.44
CA LEU A 103 -5.44 -13.09 -23.31
C LEU A 103 -4.58 -13.35 -22.07
N GLY A 104 -5.11 -14.06 -21.07
CA GLY A 104 -4.48 -14.22 -19.76
C GLY A 104 -4.50 -12.93 -18.93
N TRP A 105 -5.47 -12.03 -19.13
CA TRP A 105 -5.49 -10.70 -18.49
C TRP A 105 -6.45 -10.65 -17.29
N PRO A 106 -6.05 -10.10 -16.13
CA PRO A 106 -6.95 -9.95 -14.99
C PRO A 106 -8.00 -8.86 -15.24
N VAL A 107 -9.14 -8.99 -14.57
CA VAL A 107 -10.18 -7.96 -14.58
C VAL A 107 -10.81 -7.78 -13.20
N VAL A 108 -10.73 -6.54 -12.69
CA VAL A 108 -11.66 -6.06 -11.65
C VAL A 108 -12.91 -5.58 -12.39
N CYS A 109 -14.10 -5.92 -11.90
CA CYS A 109 -15.36 -5.53 -12.52
C CYS A 109 -16.08 -4.46 -11.70
N TYR A 110 -16.76 -3.52 -12.35
CA TYR A 110 -17.83 -2.78 -11.66
C TYR A 110 -19.08 -3.67 -11.52
N PRO A 111 -19.80 -3.63 -10.39
CA PRO A 111 -21.01 -4.44 -10.20
C PRO A 111 -22.23 -3.96 -11.00
N GLY A 112 -22.14 -2.83 -11.71
CA GLY A 112 -23.18 -2.33 -12.62
C GLY A 112 -24.41 -1.72 -11.95
N CYS A 113 -24.26 -1.34 -10.69
CA CYS A 113 -25.30 -0.84 -9.80
C CYS A 113 -24.79 0.41 -9.05
N ALA A 114 -25.67 1.35 -8.72
CA ALA A 114 -25.30 2.56 -7.99
C ALA A 114 -25.24 2.34 -6.46
N ASP A 115 -26.05 1.40 -5.95
CA ASP A 115 -26.19 1.05 -4.54
C ASP A 115 -25.16 -0.02 -4.07
N MET A 116 -24.02 -0.17 -4.76
CA MET A 116 -23.05 -1.23 -4.50
C MET A 116 -22.49 -1.25 -3.07
N GLN A 117 -22.52 -0.12 -2.36
CA GLN A 117 -22.10 0.00 -0.97
C GLN A 117 -23.25 -0.24 0.03
N ILE A 118 -24.51 -0.30 -0.40
CA ILE A 118 -25.66 -0.30 0.51
C ILE A 118 -25.97 -1.72 0.99
N GLN A 119 -25.83 -1.97 2.30
CA GLN A 119 -26.21 -3.25 2.90
C GLN A 119 -27.74 -3.44 2.82
N GLY A 120 -28.17 -4.54 2.19
CA GLY A 120 -29.58 -4.80 1.91
C GLY A 120 -30.14 -4.11 0.66
N GLY A 121 -29.29 -3.39 -0.10
CA GLY A 121 -29.66 -2.82 -1.40
C GLY A 121 -29.93 -3.90 -2.47
N GLY A 122 -30.43 -3.45 -3.61
CA GLY A 122 -30.71 -4.30 -4.77
C GLY A 122 -29.46 -4.84 -5.48
N CYS A 123 -28.29 -4.24 -5.25
CA CYS A 123 -27.05 -4.71 -5.84
C CYS A 123 -26.54 -6.04 -5.26
N VAL A 124 -26.97 -7.13 -5.89
CA VAL A 124 -26.59 -8.52 -5.58
C VAL A 124 -26.25 -9.24 -6.89
N LEU A 125 -25.04 -9.77 -7.00
CA LEU A 125 -24.58 -10.54 -8.16
C LEU A 125 -24.94 -12.02 -8.00
N GLY A 126 -25.71 -12.55 -8.96
CA GLY A 126 -26.25 -13.91 -8.91
C GLY A 126 -25.50 -14.95 -9.76
N PRO A 127 -26.11 -16.14 -9.99
CA PRO A 127 -25.53 -17.22 -10.79
C PRO A 127 -25.14 -16.82 -12.21
N ASP A 128 -25.87 -15.90 -12.84
CA ASP A 128 -25.57 -15.41 -14.19
C ASP A 128 -24.26 -14.62 -14.25
N ALA A 129 -23.97 -13.81 -13.23
CA ALA A 129 -22.71 -13.09 -13.09
C ALA A 129 -21.54 -14.06 -12.84
N ALA A 130 -21.76 -15.08 -12.00
CA ALA A 130 -20.77 -16.16 -11.82
C ALA A 130 -20.53 -16.95 -13.12
N SER A 131 -21.57 -17.22 -13.91
CA SER A 131 -21.48 -17.89 -15.21
C SER A 131 -20.73 -17.05 -16.25
N ALA A 132 -20.93 -15.73 -16.26
CA ALA A 132 -20.19 -14.80 -17.11
C ALA A 132 -18.67 -14.84 -16.84
N LEU A 133 -18.27 -14.89 -15.56
CA LEU A 133 -16.86 -15.00 -15.14
C LEU A 133 -16.26 -16.41 -15.30
N GLY A 134 -17.07 -17.43 -15.60
CA GLY A 134 -16.65 -18.83 -15.52
C GLY A 134 -15.49 -19.23 -16.45
N ALA A 135 -15.23 -18.49 -17.54
CA ALA A 135 -14.04 -18.72 -18.36
C ALA A 135 -12.75 -18.25 -17.69
N MET A 136 -12.79 -17.13 -16.96
CA MET A 136 -11.67 -16.62 -16.17
C MET A 136 -11.31 -17.62 -15.06
N ASP A 137 -12.33 -18.15 -14.37
CA ASP A 137 -12.14 -19.15 -13.31
C ASP A 137 -11.51 -20.45 -13.86
N ARG A 138 -11.96 -20.96 -15.00
CA ARG A 138 -11.36 -22.14 -15.66
C ARG A 138 -9.93 -21.90 -16.13
N ALA A 139 -9.58 -20.67 -16.48
CA ALA A 139 -8.23 -20.27 -16.82
C ALA A 139 -7.34 -19.96 -15.59
N GLY A 140 -7.91 -19.98 -14.37
CA GLY A 140 -7.20 -19.66 -13.12
C GLY A 140 -6.84 -18.18 -12.97
N LEU A 141 -7.49 -17.28 -13.71
CA LEU A 141 -7.14 -15.87 -13.78
C LEU A 141 -7.85 -15.05 -12.70
N PHE A 142 -7.13 -14.11 -12.08
CA PHE A 142 -7.72 -13.18 -11.14
C PHE A 142 -8.92 -12.42 -11.71
N THR A 143 -10.03 -12.53 -10.98
CA THR A 143 -11.20 -11.66 -11.11
C THR A 143 -11.65 -11.16 -9.75
N ALA A 144 -12.01 -9.89 -9.71
CA ALA A 144 -12.60 -9.23 -8.54
C ALA A 144 -13.79 -8.36 -8.95
N VAL A 145 -14.55 -7.90 -7.96
CA VAL A 145 -15.61 -6.90 -8.12
C VAL A 145 -15.30 -5.74 -7.19
N GLN A 146 -15.29 -4.52 -7.71
CA GLN A 146 -14.93 -3.34 -6.94
C GLN A 146 -16.03 -3.02 -5.92
N LEU A 147 -15.64 -2.96 -4.64
CA LEU A 147 -16.42 -2.32 -3.58
C LEU A 147 -15.79 -0.95 -3.33
N GLY A 148 -16.06 -0.01 -4.25
CA GLY A 148 -15.44 1.32 -4.29
C GLY A 148 -15.82 2.20 -3.10
N GLU A 149 -14.86 3.00 -2.64
CA GLU A 149 -14.95 3.95 -1.54
C GLU A 149 -15.83 3.56 -0.34
N TRP A 150 -15.69 2.31 0.11
CA TRP A 150 -16.61 1.74 1.10
C TRP A 150 -16.46 2.34 2.49
N GLY A 151 -15.25 2.78 2.86
CA GLY A 151 -14.99 3.53 4.09
C GLY A 151 -15.60 4.93 4.05
N TYR A 152 -15.49 5.62 2.91
CA TYR A 152 -16.13 6.92 2.71
C TYR A 152 -17.65 6.82 2.77
N TYR A 153 -18.23 5.86 2.04
CA TYR A 153 -19.67 5.60 2.07
C TYR A 153 -20.14 5.37 3.51
N LEU A 154 -19.49 4.44 4.24
CA LEU A 154 -19.90 4.05 5.57
C LEU A 154 -20.01 5.24 6.50
N HIS A 155 -18.97 6.08 6.54
CA HIS A 155 -18.92 7.19 7.48
C HIS A 155 -19.64 8.46 7.03
N ASN A 156 -19.75 8.72 5.72
CA ASN A 156 -20.20 10.03 5.19
C ASN A 156 -21.49 9.98 4.35
N LEU A 157 -21.71 8.91 3.57
CA LEU A 157 -22.82 8.84 2.60
C LEU A 157 -24.00 7.99 3.10
N SER A 158 -23.74 7.07 4.01
CA SER A 158 -24.72 6.15 4.61
C SER A 158 -25.96 6.83 5.22
N HIS A 159 -25.84 8.10 5.60
CA HIS A 159 -26.90 8.95 6.18
C HIS A 159 -27.20 10.21 5.35
N ASN A 160 -26.64 10.34 4.15
CA ASN A 160 -26.74 11.53 3.31
C ASN A 160 -27.95 11.43 2.36
N GLU A 161 -29.09 11.97 2.77
CA GLU A 161 -30.37 11.87 2.04
C GLU A 161 -30.27 12.34 0.56
N ARG A 162 -29.46 13.36 0.26
CA ARG A 162 -29.23 13.80 -1.12
C ARG A 162 -28.54 12.72 -1.96
N TRP A 163 -27.46 12.13 -1.45
CA TRP A 163 -26.78 11.04 -2.14
C TRP A 163 -27.69 9.82 -2.32
N TRP A 164 -28.54 9.50 -1.34
CA TRP A 164 -29.55 8.44 -1.48
C TRP A 164 -30.61 8.74 -2.55
N HIS A 165 -31.01 10.00 -2.71
CA HIS A 165 -31.83 10.42 -3.85
C HIS A 165 -31.09 10.32 -5.19
N ASP A 166 -29.79 10.66 -5.24
CA ASP A 166 -28.99 10.53 -6.46
C ASP A 166 -28.79 9.04 -6.86
N VAL A 167 -28.75 8.11 -5.90
CA VAL A 167 -28.63 6.65 -6.11
C VAL A 167 -29.95 5.99 -6.51
N TYR A 168 -31.03 6.19 -5.76
CA TYR A 168 -32.31 5.48 -5.99
C TYR A 168 -33.35 6.28 -6.79
N GLY A 169 -33.19 7.60 -6.92
CA GLY A 169 -34.12 8.47 -7.63
C GLY A 169 -35.56 8.30 -7.17
N LYS A 170 -36.40 7.71 -8.04
CA LYS A 170 -37.83 7.46 -7.79
C LYS A 170 -38.09 6.33 -6.79
N GLU A 171 -37.13 5.43 -6.57
CA GLU A 171 -37.26 4.29 -5.66
C GLU A 171 -36.84 4.65 -4.22
N PHE A 172 -36.37 5.87 -3.98
CA PHE A 172 -35.84 6.33 -2.69
C PHE A 172 -36.72 5.95 -1.49
N GLU A 173 -38.01 6.26 -1.50
CA GLU A 173 -38.89 5.96 -0.35
C GLU A 173 -39.04 4.45 -0.07
N SER A 174 -38.84 3.59 -1.07
CA SER A 174 -38.82 2.13 -0.89
C SER A 174 -37.56 1.66 -0.16
N PHE A 175 -36.41 2.29 -0.41
CA PHE A 175 -35.11 1.92 0.18
C PHE A 175 -34.68 2.77 1.37
N ARG A 176 -35.35 3.90 1.65
CA ARG A 176 -35.04 4.85 2.74
C ARG A 176 -34.88 4.18 4.12
N HIS A 177 -35.58 3.08 4.36
CA HIS A 177 -35.50 2.31 5.60
C HIS A 177 -34.11 1.66 5.85
N LEU A 178 -33.25 1.59 4.84
CA LEU A 178 -31.85 1.13 4.94
C LEU A 178 -30.87 2.27 5.27
N MET A 179 -31.30 3.54 5.16
CA MET A 179 -30.45 4.70 5.41
C MET A 179 -30.08 4.79 6.89
N LYS A 180 -28.80 5.03 7.18
CA LYS A 180 -28.30 5.10 8.55
C LYS A 180 -28.69 6.42 9.22
N PRO A 181 -28.87 6.45 10.55
CA PRO A 181 -29.19 7.70 11.25
C PRO A 181 -28.04 8.71 11.15
N PRO A 182 -28.34 10.02 10.98
CA PRO A 182 -27.31 11.06 10.96
C PRO A 182 -26.59 11.17 12.32
N GLY A 183 -25.30 11.53 12.27
CA GLY A 183 -24.47 11.67 13.48
C GLY A 183 -24.01 10.36 14.12
N LEU A 184 -24.29 9.21 13.48
CA LEU A 184 -23.83 7.87 13.89
C LEU A 184 -22.77 7.26 12.95
N SER A 185 -22.14 8.02 12.05
CA SER A 185 -20.98 7.58 11.23
C SER A 185 -21.13 6.20 10.53
N GLY A 186 -22.35 5.81 10.15
CA GLY A 186 -22.66 4.51 9.51
C GLY A 186 -23.23 3.42 10.41
N TYR A 187 -23.30 3.63 11.72
CA TYR A 187 -23.85 2.69 12.69
C TYR A 187 -25.35 2.89 12.91
N ASP A 188 -26.10 1.81 13.14
CA ASP A 188 -27.55 1.85 13.43
C ASP A 188 -27.87 2.41 14.83
N HIS A 189 -26.95 2.23 15.77
CA HIS A 189 -26.96 2.77 17.12
C HIS A 189 -25.53 3.18 17.49
N ARG A 190 -25.37 4.08 18.47
CA ARG A 190 -24.03 4.50 18.91
C ARG A 190 -23.31 3.32 19.60
N PRO A 191 -22.19 2.81 19.05
CA PRO A 191 -21.41 1.77 19.71
C PRO A 191 -20.70 2.34 20.93
N THR A 192 -20.50 1.48 21.92
CA THR A 192 -19.90 1.80 23.23
C THR A 192 -18.48 1.25 23.39
N SER A 193 -18.05 0.36 22.49
CA SER A 193 -16.73 -0.28 22.54
C SER A 193 -16.09 -0.45 21.16
N ARG A 194 -14.76 -0.58 21.11
CA ARG A 194 -14.03 -0.92 19.87
C ARG A 194 -14.47 -2.26 19.27
N ARG A 195 -14.90 -3.21 20.11
CA ARG A 195 -15.43 -4.52 19.69
C ARG A 195 -16.74 -4.38 18.92
N GLU A 196 -17.71 -3.63 19.45
CA GLU A 196 -18.98 -3.35 18.76
C GLU A 196 -18.76 -2.65 17.42
N CYS A 197 -17.83 -1.69 17.36
CA CYS A 197 -17.44 -1.05 16.10
C CYS A 197 -16.89 -2.08 15.09
N TYR A 198 -15.87 -2.85 15.48
CA TYR A 198 -15.26 -3.89 14.63
C TYR A 198 -16.33 -4.88 14.12
N ASP A 199 -17.21 -5.37 15.00
CA ASP A 199 -18.22 -6.37 14.64
C ASP A 199 -19.27 -5.80 13.67
N ALA A 200 -19.69 -4.54 13.86
CA ALA A 200 -20.61 -3.86 12.95
C ALA A 200 -20.01 -3.59 11.57
N VAL A 201 -18.77 -3.06 11.49
CA VAL A 201 -18.08 -2.81 10.21
C VAL A 201 -17.76 -4.13 9.50
N LYS A 202 -17.39 -5.18 10.25
CA LYS A 202 -17.21 -6.53 9.72
C LYS A 202 -18.50 -7.10 9.16
N ALA A 203 -19.63 -6.96 9.85
CA ALA A 203 -20.92 -7.44 9.39
C ALA A 203 -21.35 -6.76 8.08
N TYR A 204 -21.17 -5.44 8.00
CA TYR A 204 -21.34 -4.63 6.79
C TYR A 204 -20.49 -5.15 5.63
N PHE A 205 -19.16 -5.19 5.80
CA PHE A 205 -18.22 -5.61 4.75
C PHE A 205 -18.47 -7.05 4.31
N SER A 206 -18.74 -7.95 5.27
CA SER A 206 -19.07 -9.35 4.99
C SER A 206 -20.39 -9.51 4.24
N SER A 207 -21.37 -8.61 4.43
CA SER A 207 -22.58 -8.60 3.61
C SER A 207 -22.26 -8.24 2.17
N ARG A 208 -21.61 -7.10 1.93
CA ARG A 208 -21.26 -6.68 0.58
C ARG A 208 -20.33 -7.68 -0.12
N SER A 209 -19.44 -8.35 0.63
CA SER A 209 -18.63 -9.45 0.10
C SER A 209 -19.48 -10.63 -0.40
N ARG A 210 -20.50 -11.08 0.36
CA ARG A 210 -21.43 -12.12 -0.11
C ARG A 210 -22.23 -11.66 -1.32
N ASP A 211 -22.78 -10.45 -1.26
CA ASP A 211 -23.61 -9.86 -2.32
C ASP A 211 -22.81 -9.68 -3.63
N LEU A 212 -21.48 -9.58 -3.55
CA LEU A 212 -20.55 -9.48 -4.66
C LEU A 212 -19.73 -10.78 -4.87
N LEU A 213 -20.38 -11.95 -4.73
CA LEU A 213 -19.88 -13.30 -5.03
C LEU A 213 -18.61 -13.75 -4.26
N GLY A 214 -18.26 -13.11 -3.14
CA GLY A 214 -16.99 -13.33 -2.46
C GLY A 214 -15.78 -12.90 -3.31
N ARG A 215 -15.97 -11.87 -4.15
CA ARG A 215 -14.96 -11.37 -5.11
C ARG A 215 -14.47 -9.95 -4.83
N VAL A 216 -14.75 -9.37 -3.66
CA VAL A 216 -14.44 -7.97 -3.37
C VAL A 216 -12.95 -7.64 -3.50
N ILE A 217 -12.65 -6.56 -4.24
CA ILE A 217 -11.46 -5.72 -4.04
C ILE A 217 -11.88 -4.47 -3.27
N SER A 218 -11.17 -4.20 -2.17
CA SER A 218 -11.68 -3.37 -1.06
C SER A 218 -11.32 -1.89 -1.15
N VAL A 219 -11.44 -1.28 -2.32
CA VAL A 219 -10.96 0.09 -2.61
C VAL A 219 -11.49 1.12 -1.59
N THR A 220 -10.58 1.77 -0.85
CA THR A 220 -10.92 2.81 0.13
C THR A 220 -9.87 3.93 0.18
N GLY A 221 -10.35 5.17 0.19
CA GLY A 221 -9.57 6.39 0.42
C GLY A 221 -9.84 7.01 1.79
N HIS A 222 -11.07 6.97 2.32
CA HIS A 222 -11.38 7.69 3.58
C HIS A 222 -11.45 6.83 4.86
N SER A 223 -10.50 5.88 5.00
CA SER A 223 -10.26 5.10 6.22
C SER A 223 -8.82 4.58 6.29
N HIS A 224 -8.47 3.77 7.31
CA HIS A 224 -7.27 2.92 7.33
C HIS A 224 -7.64 1.47 7.68
N TYR A 225 -8.60 0.91 6.93
CA TYR A 225 -9.18 -0.42 7.19
C TYR A 225 -8.57 -1.54 6.33
N GLU A 226 -7.40 -1.32 5.73
CA GLU A 226 -6.73 -2.23 4.80
C GLU A 226 -6.44 -3.59 5.45
N ALA A 227 -5.98 -3.59 6.71
CA ALA A 227 -5.72 -4.79 7.49
C ALA A 227 -7.00 -5.58 7.82
N TYR A 228 -8.14 -4.91 7.95
CA TYR A 228 -9.43 -5.55 8.20
C TYR A 228 -10.04 -6.14 6.93
N ALA A 229 -9.91 -5.46 5.78
CA ALA A 229 -10.33 -6.01 4.50
C ALA A 229 -9.60 -7.32 4.17
N GLY A 230 -8.29 -7.39 4.44
CA GLY A 230 -7.51 -8.63 4.34
C GLY A 230 -8.01 -9.73 5.29
N GLU A 231 -8.26 -9.40 6.57
CA GLU A 231 -8.82 -10.32 7.56
C GLU A 231 -10.20 -10.88 7.16
N TRP A 232 -11.04 -10.05 6.56
CA TRP A 232 -12.42 -10.36 6.21
C TRP A 232 -12.57 -10.98 4.79
N GLY A 233 -11.45 -11.35 4.17
CA GLY A 233 -11.43 -12.15 2.94
C GLY A 233 -11.61 -11.36 1.64
N ALA A 234 -11.16 -10.10 1.59
CA ALA A 234 -10.98 -9.41 0.31
C ALA A 234 -10.02 -10.21 -0.59
N ARG A 235 -10.30 -10.25 -1.91
CA ARG A 235 -9.40 -10.89 -2.89
C ARG A 235 -8.17 -10.06 -3.21
N CYS A 236 -8.27 -8.74 -3.02
CA CYS A 236 -7.19 -7.79 -3.10
C CYS A 236 -7.53 -6.62 -2.17
N ILE A 237 -6.53 -6.13 -1.44
CA ILE A 237 -6.64 -4.96 -0.56
C ILE A 237 -6.50 -3.71 -1.43
N GLY A 238 -7.61 -3.05 -1.72
CA GLY A 238 -7.62 -1.87 -2.60
C GLY A 238 -7.43 -0.57 -1.84
N LEU A 239 -6.56 0.31 -2.33
CA LEU A 239 -6.50 1.73 -1.96
C LEU A 239 -7.02 2.61 -3.10
N GLU A 240 -7.63 3.72 -2.75
CA GLU A 240 -7.72 4.90 -3.61
C GLU A 240 -6.84 6.03 -3.04
N VAL A 241 -6.25 6.84 -3.92
CA VAL A 241 -5.36 7.97 -3.59
C VAL A 241 -5.53 9.09 -4.62
N GLY A 242 -5.33 10.35 -4.23
CA GLY A 242 -5.69 11.52 -5.04
C GLY A 242 -7.03 12.12 -4.59
N GLU A 243 -7.78 12.77 -5.48
CA GLU A 243 -9.07 13.43 -5.22
C GLU A 243 -9.07 14.44 -4.06
N ASN A 244 -9.38 13.93 -2.87
CA ASN A 244 -9.55 14.57 -1.58
C ASN A 244 -9.19 13.52 -0.51
N ILE A 245 -8.22 12.65 -0.82
CA ILE A 245 -7.79 11.51 0.00
C ILE A 245 -6.44 11.86 0.60
N ALA A 246 -6.46 12.13 1.89
CA ALA A 246 -5.27 12.36 2.71
C ALA A 246 -4.56 11.04 3.10
N PHE A 247 -3.39 11.20 3.73
CA PHE A 247 -2.64 10.10 4.37
C PHE A 247 -2.06 9.04 3.41
N THR A 248 -1.72 9.43 2.18
CA THR A 248 -1.18 8.54 1.11
C THR A 248 -0.14 7.53 1.62
N GLN A 249 0.90 8.00 2.30
CA GLN A 249 2.05 7.19 2.66
C GLN A 249 1.76 6.24 3.82
N SER A 250 1.01 6.68 4.85
CA SER A 250 0.55 5.77 5.90
C SER A 250 -0.40 4.71 5.34
N LYS A 251 -1.28 5.04 4.38
CA LYS A 251 -2.12 4.04 3.70
C LYS A 251 -1.30 2.98 2.97
N LEU A 252 -0.24 3.37 2.27
CA LEU A 252 0.68 2.43 1.63
C LEU A 252 1.35 1.51 2.67
N ALA A 253 1.77 2.04 3.82
CA ALA A 253 2.32 1.24 4.93
C ALA A 253 1.29 0.29 5.57
N PHE A 254 0.02 0.70 5.70
CA PHE A 254 -1.08 -0.15 6.16
C PHE A 254 -1.41 -1.26 5.14
N ALA A 255 -1.55 -0.95 3.84
CA ALA A 255 -1.85 -1.93 2.79
C ALA A 255 -0.72 -2.95 2.58
N ARG A 256 0.54 -2.49 2.57
CA ARG A 256 1.73 -3.35 2.48
C ARG A 256 1.85 -4.28 3.68
N GLY A 257 1.63 -3.75 4.89
CA GLY A 257 1.60 -4.54 6.12
C GLY A 257 0.47 -5.58 6.14
N ALA A 258 -0.74 -5.18 5.76
CA ALA A 258 -1.91 -6.04 5.64
C ALA A 258 -1.71 -7.18 4.62
N SER A 259 -1.14 -6.86 3.46
CA SER A 259 -0.77 -7.83 2.41
C SER A 259 0.15 -8.94 2.95
N ARG A 260 1.13 -8.57 3.78
CA ARG A 260 2.02 -9.53 4.46
C ARG A 260 1.34 -10.29 5.59
N GLN A 261 0.48 -9.62 6.36
CA GLN A 261 -0.24 -10.23 7.48
C GLN A 261 -1.16 -11.37 7.02
N TRP A 262 -1.85 -11.17 5.90
CA TRP A 262 -2.92 -12.06 5.40
C TRP A 262 -2.57 -12.82 4.12
N GLU A 263 -1.40 -12.56 3.51
CA GLU A 263 -0.92 -13.16 2.25
C GLU A 263 -1.83 -12.86 1.02
N VAL A 264 -2.51 -11.71 1.06
CA VAL A 264 -3.43 -11.20 0.01
C VAL A 264 -2.72 -10.10 -0.79
N PRO A 265 -2.87 -10.02 -2.13
CA PRO A 265 -2.35 -8.90 -2.91
C PRO A 265 -2.99 -7.55 -2.50
N TRP A 266 -2.34 -6.45 -2.86
CA TRP A 266 -2.90 -5.10 -2.67
C TRP A 266 -2.73 -4.24 -3.93
N SER A 267 -3.56 -3.22 -4.09
CA SER A 267 -3.59 -2.35 -5.27
C SER A 267 -3.75 -0.88 -4.93
N VAL A 268 -3.41 -0.01 -5.89
CA VAL A 268 -3.61 1.43 -5.79
C VAL A 268 -4.36 1.95 -7.02
N GLN A 269 -5.51 2.57 -6.80
CA GLN A 269 -6.24 3.35 -7.78
C GLN A 269 -5.88 4.83 -7.59
N VAL A 270 -5.35 5.47 -8.63
CA VAL A 270 -4.94 6.89 -8.58
C VAL A 270 -6.01 7.72 -9.27
N SER A 271 -6.75 8.48 -8.47
CA SER A 271 -7.96 9.21 -8.89
C SER A 271 -7.63 10.38 -9.85
N PRO A 272 -8.47 10.63 -10.88
CA PRO A 272 -8.32 11.74 -11.80
C PRO A 272 -8.79 13.06 -11.19
N TRP A 273 -9.52 12.99 -10.09
CA TRP A 273 -10.09 14.14 -9.42
C TRP A 273 -9.04 14.86 -8.56
N PHE A 274 -9.27 16.15 -8.35
CA PHE A 274 -8.59 16.96 -7.35
C PHE A 274 -9.54 18.10 -6.98
N SER A 275 -10.14 18.05 -5.78
CA SER A 275 -11.04 19.10 -5.25
C SER A 275 -12.07 19.65 -6.26
N GLY A 276 -12.81 18.75 -6.92
CA GLY A 276 -13.89 19.07 -7.87
C GLY A 276 -13.43 19.27 -9.33
N ALA A 277 -12.15 19.54 -9.58
CA ALA A 277 -11.58 19.42 -10.92
C ALA A 277 -11.22 17.95 -11.22
N CYS A 278 -11.16 17.57 -12.49
CA CYS A 278 -10.91 16.19 -12.89
C CYS A 278 -10.23 16.10 -14.26
N THR A 279 -9.12 15.38 -14.32
CA THR A 279 -8.39 15.14 -15.56
C THR A 279 -9.23 14.32 -16.53
N THR A 280 -9.37 14.83 -17.76
CA THR A 280 -10.05 14.19 -18.90
C THR A 280 -9.38 14.63 -20.19
N SER A 281 -9.69 14.02 -21.34
CA SER A 281 -9.10 14.42 -22.61
C SER A 281 -9.55 15.81 -23.09
N GLY A 282 -8.74 16.40 -23.97
CA GLY A 282 -8.97 17.72 -24.56
C GLY A 282 -8.49 18.91 -23.69
N PRO A 283 -8.78 20.14 -24.12
CA PRO A 283 -8.31 21.36 -23.47
C PRO A 283 -8.97 21.59 -22.12
N LEU A 284 -8.29 22.38 -21.27
CA LEU A 284 -8.83 22.85 -19.99
C LEU A 284 -10.14 23.64 -20.19
N ARG A 285 -11.20 23.23 -19.50
CA ARG A 285 -12.51 23.87 -19.48
C ARG A 285 -12.94 24.06 -18.03
N ARG A 286 -13.44 25.24 -17.70
CA ARG A 286 -14.12 25.49 -16.40
C ARG A 286 -15.60 25.26 -16.58
N GLU A 287 -16.19 24.52 -15.65
CA GLU A 287 -17.54 23.98 -15.72
C GLU A 287 -18.22 24.19 -14.35
N ALA A 288 -19.54 24.03 -14.27
CA ALA A 288 -20.24 24.16 -13.00
C ALA A 288 -19.80 23.04 -12.03
N GLY A 289 -19.12 23.41 -10.95
CA GLY A 289 -18.58 22.47 -9.95
C GLY A 289 -17.08 22.13 -10.10
N GLY A 290 -16.36 22.70 -11.07
CA GLY A 290 -14.90 22.56 -11.17
C GLY A 290 -14.35 22.75 -12.58
N ALA A 291 -13.44 21.86 -12.99
CA ALA A 291 -12.81 21.90 -14.32
C ALA A 291 -12.56 20.50 -14.91
N ARG A 292 -12.46 20.44 -16.24
CA ARG A 292 -12.17 19.24 -17.06
C ARG A 292 -11.06 19.52 -18.07
N GLY A 293 -10.48 18.48 -18.67
CA GLY A 293 -9.37 18.55 -19.63
C GLY A 293 -8.03 18.11 -19.02
N LEU A 294 -6.99 18.02 -19.85
CA LEU A 294 -5.70 17.42 -19.45
C LEU A 294 -4.92 18.26 -18.42
N GLU A 295 -5.26 19.54 -18.29
CA GLU A 295 -4.72 20.44 -17.27
C GLU A 295 -5.69 20.69 -16.10
N ALA A 296 -6.80 19.96 -16.01
CA ALA A 296 -7.65 19.91 -14.82
C ALA A 296 -7.25 18.72 -13.94
N GLY A 297 -7.61 18.75 -12.66
CA GLY A 297 -7.25 17.67 -11.72
C GLY A 297 -5.79 17.80 -11.26
N HIS A 298 -5.13 16.66 -11.04
CA HIS A 298 -3.72 16.62 -10.63
C HIS A 298 -2.74 16.95 -11.78
N SER A 299 -1.46 17.15 -11.46
CA SER A 299 -0.41 17.31 -12.45
C SER A 299 0.07 15.97 -13.02
N LEU A 300 0.56 15.97 -14.26
CA LEU A 300 1.17 14.77 -14.85
C LEU A 300 2.41 14.29 -14.06
N SER A 301 3.11 15.20 -13.38
CA SER A 301 4.19 14.86 -12.44
C SER A 301 3.68 14.10 -11.22
N PHE A 302 2.52 14.47 -10.66
CA PHE A 302 1.91 13.72 -9.57
C PHE A 302 1.51 12.31 -10.02
N TYR A 303 0.83 12.18 -11.16
CA TYR A 303 0.48 10.89 -11.73
C TYR A 303 1.70 9.98 -11.96
N GLU A 304 2.74 10.50 -12.61
CA GLU A 304 3.99 9.75 -12.86
C GLU A 304 4.63 9.27 -11.54
N ARG A 305 4.74 10.15 -10.54
CA ARG A 305 5.29 9.80 -9.21
C ARG A 305 4.43 8.75 -8.51
N MET A 306 3.11 8.93 -8.45
CA MET A 306 2.20 7.99 -7.78
C MET A 306 2.19 6.60 -8.41
N TRP A 307 2.16 6.50 -9.74
CA TRP A 307 2.14 5.19 -10.41
C TRP A 307 3.43 4.41 -10.16
N LEU A 308 4.58 5.09 -10.23
CA LEU A 308 5.88 4.49 -10.00
C LEU A 308 6.12 4.16 -8.52
N HIS A 309 5.74 5.07 -7.60
CA HIS A 309 5.89 4.83 -6.18
C HIS A 309 4.98 3.69 -5.69
N ALA A 310 3.72 3.63 -6.13
CA ALA A 310 2.83 2.52 -5.81
C ALA A 310 3.35 1.16 -6.36
N TRP A 311 3.93 1.17 -7.57
CA TRP A 311 4.67 0.02 -8.08
C TRP A 311 5.86 -0.32 -7.17
N PHE A 312 6.75 0.62 -6.87
CA PHE A 312 7.97 0.33 -6.12
C PHE A 312 7.69 -0.08 -4.66
N ALA A 313 6.70 0.54 -4.02
CA ALA A 313 6.18 0.17 -2.70
C ALA A 313 5.58 -1.25 -2.65
N GLY A 314 5.35 -1.90 -3.79
CA GLY A 314 5.06 -3.32 -3.90
C GLY A 314 3.63 -3.70 -4.26
N ALA A 315 2.81 -2.78 -4.80
CA ALA A 315 1.44 -3.08 -5.21
C ALA A 315 1.39 -4.16 -6.31
N ALA A 316 0.42 -5.05 -6.26
CA ALA A 316 0.17 -6.06 -7.29
C ALA A 316 -0.40 -5.43 -8.59
N LEU A 317 -1.18 -4.37 -8.40
CA LEU A 317 -1.95 -3.66 -9.42
C LEU A 317 -1.86 -2.15 -9.16
N VAL A 318 -1.56 -1.37 -10.20
CA VAL A 318 -1.80 0.07 -10.22
C VAL A 318 -2.81 0.40 -11.31
N THR A 319 -3.79 1.21 -10.94
CA THR A 319 -4.90 1.63 -11.78
C THR A 319 -4.89 3.16 -11.91
N PRO A 320 -4.48 3.71 -13.05
CA PRO A 320 -4.78 5.09 -13.41
C PRO A 320 -6.29 5.19 -13.65
N GLU A 321 -7.04 5.78 -12.73
CA GLU A 321 -8.49 5.86 -12.86
C GLU A 321 -8.89 6.76 -14.03
N ASN A 322 -10.03 6.44 -14.65
CA ASN A 322 -10.58 7.13 -15.81
C ASN A 322 -9.63 7.17 -17.02
N SER A 323 -8.60 6.30 -17.05
CA SER A 323 -7.56 6.28 -18.08
C SER A 323 -8.07 6.15 -19.51
N ILE A 324 -9.17 5.43 -19.77
CA ILE A 324 -9.75 5.41 -21.13
C ILE A 324 -10.19 6.81 -21.61
N ALA A 325 -10.61 7.69 -20.70
CA ALA A 325 -11.00 9.07 -20.99
C ALA A 325 -9.84 10.09 -20.87
N ILE A 326 -8.64 9.65 -20.46
CA ILE A 326 -7.47 10.51 -20.23
C ILE A 326 -6.34 10.18 -21.22
N PHE A 327 -6.06 8.90 -21.45
CA PHE A 327 -4.93 8.44 -22.25
C PHE A 327 -5.16 8.59 -23.76
N PHE A 328 -6.42 8.68 -24.20
CA PHE A 328 -6.79 8.79 -25.60
C PHE A 328 -7.50 10.12 -25.89
N GLU A 329 -7.25 10.70 -27.07
CA GLU A 329 -7.97 11.89 -27.55
C GLU A 329 -9.45 11.57 -27.80
N SER A 330 -9.74 10.36 -28.27
CA SER A 330 -11.08 9.78 -28.43
C SER A 330 -11.08 8.29 -28.09
N GLN A 331 -12.17 7.78 -27.52
CA GLN A 331 -12.36 6.36 -27.18
C GLN A 331 -12.78 5.53 -28.40
N ALA A 332 -12.09 5.72 -29.52
CA ALA A 332 -12.39 5.15 -30.83
C ALA A 332 -11.15 5.22 -31.73
N ASP A 333 -11.18 4.50 -32.85
CA ASP A 333 -10.16 4.57 -33.90
C ASP A 333 -9.85 6.03 -34.30
N PRO A 334 -8.58 6.45 -34.41
CA PRO A 334 -7.35 5.65 -34.40
C PRO A 334 -6.70 5.45 -33.01
N TRP A 335 -7.42 5.70 -31.91
CA TRP A 335 -6.93 5.61 -30.53
C TRP A 335 -5.64 6.43 -30.28
N LYS A 336 -5.62 7.68 -30.77
CA LYS A 336 -4.47 8.58 -30.66
C LYS A 336 -4.21 8.96 -29.21
N LEU A 337 -2.97 8.77 -28.75
CA LEU A 337 -2.58 9.04 -27.36
C LEU A 337 -2.48 10.53 -27.05
N THR A 338 -2.96 10.90 -25.85
CA THR A 338 -2.65 12.17 -25.19
C THR A 338 -1.24 12.13 -24.60
N GLU A 339 -0.78 13.25 -24.02
CA GLU A 339 0.47 13.26 -23.24
C GLU A 339 0.41 12.29 -22.04
N HIS A 340 -0.73 12.25 -21.35
CA HIS A 340 -0.95 11.33 -20.23
C HIS A 340 -0.89 9.86 -20.69
N GLY A 341 -1.44 9.54 -21.86
CA GLY A 341 -1.33 8.20 -22.45
C GLY A 341 0.10 7.82 -22.83
N ARG A 342 0.88 8.75 -23.40
CA ARG A 342 2.31 8.54 -23.66
C ARG A 342 3.10 8.33 -22.37
N LYS A 343 2.80 9.06 -21.29
CA LYS A 343 3.44 8.89 -19.99
C LYS A 343 3.04 7.58 -19.30
N GLY A 344 1.77 7.18 -19.38
CA GLY A 344 1.33 5.86 -18.91
C GLY A 344 2.05 4.72 -19.64
N SER A 345 2.26 4.88 -20.95
CA SER A 345 3.05 3.98 -21.80
C SER A 345 4.53 3.90 -21.39
N GLU A 346 5.16 5.04 -21.12
CA GLU A 346 6.54 5.12 -20.58
C GLU A 346 6.66 4.43 -19.22
N VAL A 347 5.75 4.73 -18.29
CA VAL A 347 5.71 4.13 -16.95
C VAL A 347 5.51 2.62 -17.04
N PHE A 348 4.55 2.12 -17.83
CA PHE A 348 4.34 0.68 -17.95
C PHE A 348 5.61 -0.02 -18.47
N ARG A 349 6.24 0.49 -19.53
CA ARG A 349 7.53 -0.07 -20.03
C ARG A 349 8.60 -0.08 -18.94
N PHE A 350 8.75 1.02 -18.19
CA PHE A 350 9.70 1.10 -17.08
C PHE A 350 9.45 0.04 -16.00
N THR A 351 8.17 -0.23 -15.66
CA THR A 351 7.81 -1.27 -14.68
C THR A 351 8.00 -2.70 -15.19
N GLN A 352 8.05 -2.91 -16.52
CA GLN A 352 8.33 -4.21 -17.13
C GLN A 352 9.83 -4.46 -17.36
N SER A 353 10.65 -3.40 -17.48
CA SER A 353 12.09 -3.52 -17.74
C SER A 353 12.96 -3.67 -16.50
N HIS A 354 12.40 -3.50 -15.30
CA HIS A 354 13.12 -3.52 -14.02
C HIS A 354 12.48 -4.46 -13.01
N ASP A 355 13.31 -5.26 -12.33
CA ASP A 355 12.88 -5.95 -11.10
C ASP A 355 12.91 -4.96 -9.93
N ARG A 356 11.74 -4.48 -9.52
CA ARG A 356 11.60 -3.61 -8.32
C ARG A 356 12.10 -4.27 -7.03
N GLY A 357 12.26 -5.59 -6.98
CA GLY A 357 12.62 -6.30 -5.75
C GLY A 357 11.52 -6.25 -4.68
N VAL A 358 11.90 -6.56 -3.44
CA VAL A 358 11.00 -6.62 -2.28
C VAL A 358 11.17 -5.38 -1.39
N PRO A 359 10.10 -4.63 -1.07
CA PRO A 359 10.12 -3.51 -0.14
C PRO A 359 10.75 -3.84 1.20
N PHE A 360 11.80 -3.11 1.58
CA PHE A 360 12.56 -3.37 2.78
C PHE A 360 12.12 -2.46 3.93
N THR A 361 11.16 -2.96 4.71
CA THR A 361 10.57 -2.27 5.86
C THR A 361 10.92 -2.99 7.16
N PRO A 362 12.09 -2.70 7.78
CA PRO A 362 12.60 -3.44 8.93
C PRO A 362 11.84 -3.20 10.24
N VAL A 363 10.87 -2.28 10.26
CA VAL A 363 10.06 -1.94 11.45
C VAL A 363 8.59 -2.20 11.16
N ALA A 364 7.94 -3.02 12.00
CA ALA A 364 6.48 -3.01 12.09
C ALA A 364 6.04 -2.09 13.23
N VAL A 365 5.18 -1.12 12.93
CA VAL A 365 4.34 -0.48 13.93
C VAL A 365 3.19 -1.44 14.22
N VAL A 366 3.15 -1.99 15.44
CA VAL A 366 2.11 -2.93 15.84
C VAL A 366 1.08 -2.18 16.68
N ILE A 367 -0.17 -2.22 16.21
CA ILE A 367 -1.34 -1.62 16.86
C ILE A 367 -2.34 -2.70 17.24
N ASP A 368 -3.24 -2.41 18.17
CA ASP A 368 -4.25 -3.38 18.61
C ASP A 368 -5.16 -3.86 17.48
N HIS A 369 -5.58 -5.13 17.54
CA HIS A 369 -6.55 -5.70 16.60
C HIS A 369 -7.83 -4.88 16.52
N LEU A 370 -8.30 -4.29 17.62
CA LEU A 370 -9.49 -3.46 17.66
C LEU A 370 -9.20 -1.97 17.55
N ALA A 371 -7.95 -1.55 17.29
CA ALA A 371 -7.56 -0.14 17.26
C ALA A 371 -8.49 0.70 16.38
N GLY A 372 -8.83 0.22 15.18
CA GLY A 372 -9.76 0.90 14.27
C GLY A 372 -9.26 2.28 13.85
N TYR A 373 -7.94 2.43 13.68
CA TYR A 373 -7.34 3.70 13.29
C TYR A 373 -8.05 4.25 12.05
N ASN A 374 -8.51 5.49 12.12
CA ASN A 374 -9.15 6.16 11.01
C ASN A 374 -8.72 7.63 11.03
N GLY A 375 -7.64 7.92 10.31
CA GLY A 375 -7.09 9.27 10.22
C GLY A 375 -7.99 10.29 9.53
N TYR A 376 -8.96 9.84 8.71
CA TYR A 376 -9.90 10.73 8.02
C TYR A 376 -10.98 11.28 8.95
N MET A 377 -11.43 10.49 9.93
CA MET A 377 -12.47 10.90 10.89
C MET A 377 -11.90 11.49 12.20
N ASP A 378 -10.58 11.51 12.37
CA ASP A 378 -9.86 11.83 13.63
C ASP A 378 -10.37 11.04 14.87
N LYS A 379 -10.99 9.88 14.63
CA LYS A 379 -11.66 9.06 15.66
C LYS A 379 -11.51 7.57 15.39
N PRO A 380 -11.18 6.73 16.39
CA PRO A 380 -11.25 5.29 16.27
C PRO A 380 -12.63 4.85 15.77
N TRP A 381 -12.62 4.02 14.72
CA TRP A 381 -13.81 3.54 14.01
C TRP A 381 -14.75 4.65 13.51
N GLY A 382 -14.24 5.88 13.38
CA GLY A 382 -15.02 7.05 12.93
C GLY A 382 -16.06 7.59 13.91
N ILE A 383 -16.09 7.11 15.17
CA ILE A 383 -17.15 7.52 16.13
C ILE A 383 -16.74 7.56 17.61
N LEU A 384 -15.75 6.76 18.03
CA LEU A 384 -15.35 6.71 19.44
C LEU A 384 -14.49 7.92 19.80
N GLU A 385 -14.55 8.38 21.06
CA GLU A 385 -13.67 9.45 21.53
C GLU A 385 -12.23 8.92 21.69
N PRO A 386 -11.22 9.58 21.08
CA PRO A 386 -9.84 9.10 21.13
C PRO A 386 -9.25 9.08 22.54
N THR A 387 -8.60 7.98 22.91
CA THR A 387 -7.82 7.88 24.13
C THR A 387 -6.47 8.61 24.02
N PRO A 388 -5.71 8.77 25.11
CA PRO A 388 -4.32 9.22 25.02
C PRO A 388 -3.45 8.31 24.13
N GLY A 389 -3.72 7.00 24.09
CA GLY A 389 -3.04 6.06 23.19
C GLY A 389 -3.35 6.33 21.72
N ASP A 390 -4.62 6.55 21.38
CA ASP A 390 -5.02 6.93 20.01
C ASP A 390 -4.36 8.24 19.57
N ARG A 391 -4.28 9.22 20.46
CA ARG A 391 -3.61 10.51 20.18
C ARG A 391 -2.10 10.35 20.02
N ALA A 392 -1.45 9.49 20.80
CA ALA A 392 -0.04 9.16 20.60
C ALA A 392 0.21 8.39 19.27
N LEU A 393 -0.75 7.57 18.83
CA LEU A 393 -0.69 6.85 17.55
C LEU A 393 -0.90 7.81 16.34
N ARG A 394 -1.86 8.74 16.45
CA ARG A 394 -2.07 9.84 15.50
C ARG A 394 -0.80 10.68 15.35
N ASP A 395 -0.16 11.03 16.47
CA ASP A 395 1.07 11.82 16.47
C ASP A 395 2.26 11.08 15.84
N LEU A 396 2.35 9.76 16.06
CA LEU A 396 3.36 8.93 15.40
C LEU A 396 3.21 8.99 13.87
N PHE A 397 2.02 8.72 13.32
CA PHE A 397 1.84 8.70 11.87
C PHE A 397 1.94 10.10 11.25
N ASP A 398 1.19 11.09 11.74
CA ASP A 398 0.94 12.31 10.97
C ASP A 398 1.82 13.51 11.37
N HIS A 399 2.63 13.35 12.42
CA HIS A 399 3.61 14.34 12.85
C HIS A 399 5.06 13.82 12.88
N GLN A 400 5.30 12.51 12.92
CA GLN A 400 6.66 11.94 12.95
C GLN A 400 7.03 11.14 11.70
N LEU A 401 6.23 10.13 11.32
CA LEU A 401 6.55 9.24 10.20
C LEU A 401 6.22 9.86 8.83
N PHE A 402 5.01 10.41 8.69
CA PHE A 402 4.45 10.95 7.45
C PHE A 402 3.93 12.39 7.63
N PRO A 403 4.80 13.34 8.01
CA PRO A 403 4.38 14.68 8.45
C PRO A 403 3.70 15.50 7.33
N GLY A 404 2.52 16.02 7.65
CA GLY A 404 1.77 16.91 6.76
C GLY A 404 0.93 16.21 5.70
N GLY A 405 0.65 14.92 5.85
CA GLY A 405 -0.32 14.19 5.02
C GLY A 405 -1.80 14.51 5.28
N ASP A 406 -2.12 15.20 6.39
CA ASP A 406 -3.49 15.57 6.78
C ASP A 406 -3.95 16.90 6.17
N HIS A 407 -4.37 16.86 4.90
CA HIS A 407 -4.99 18.01 4.21
C HIS A 407 -6.52 18.06 4.34
N ILE A 408 -7.11 17.24 5.21
CA ILE A 408 -8.56 17.23 5.47
C ILE A 408 -8.87 18.10 6.69
N HIS A 409 -8.09 17.96 7.77
CA HIS A 409 -8.25 18.77 8.97
C HIS A 409 -7.37 20.03 8.97
N SER A 410 -6.32 20.05 8.14
CA SER A 410 -5.47 21.23 7.91
C SER A 410 -5.84 21.92 6.61
N LYS A 411 -5.76 23.25 6.57
CA LYS A 411 -5.91 24.00 5.30
C LYS A 411 -4.75 23.65 4.36
N PRO A 412 -5.02 23.27 3.09
CA PRO A 412 -3.95 23.02 2.12
C PRO A 412 -3.22 24.33 1.78
N GLU A 413 -1.99 24.21 1.29
CA GLU A 413 -1.17 25.36 0.90
C GLU A 413 -1.84 26.11 -0.28
N PRO A 414 -2.21 27.41 -0.15
CA PRO A 414 -3.03 28.08 -1.17
C PRO A 414 -2.37 28.21 -2.56
N VAL A 415 -1.04 28.18 -2.60
CA VAL A 415 -0.25 28.29 -3.84
C VAL A 415 -0.06 26.93 -4.50
N ASN A 416 0.11 25.87 -3.69
CA ASN A 416 0.32 24.50 -4.16
C ASN A 416 -0.45 23.46 -3.32
N PRO A 417 -1.78 23.36 -3.45
CA PRO A 417 -2.56 22.39 -2.68
C PRO A 417 -2.19 20.93 -3.01
N GLU A 418 -1.66 20.62 -4.20
CA GLU A 418 -1.20 19.27 -4.56
C GLU A 418 -0.01 18.80 -3.72
N LYS A 419 0.76 19.73 -3.15
CA LYS A 419 1.92 19.42 -2.29
C LYS A 419 1.55 18.55 -1.09
N ALA A 420 0.29 18.46 -0.70
CA ALA A 420 -0.14 17.70 0.47
C ALA A 420 -0.39 16.19 0.23
N TYR A 421 -0.28 15.71 -1.02
CA TYR A 421 -0.55 14.31 -1.37
C TYR A 421 0.70 13.41 -1.39
N LEU A 422 1.87 13.98 -1.66
CA LEU A 422 3.19 13.33 -1.60
C LEU A 422 4.16 14.23 -0.85
N ARG A 423 4.86 13.70 0.17
CA ARG A 423 5.66 14.48 1.13
C ARG A 423 7.03 13.86 1.37
N PRO A 424 8.08 14.63 1.69
CA PRO A 424 9.32 14.08 2.21
C PRO A 424 9.09 13.12 3.39
N THR A 425 9.78 11.98 3.39
CA THR A 425 9.66 10.93 4.41
C THR A 425 10.90 10.96 5.30
N PRO A 426 10.86 11.53 6.54
CA PRO A 426 12.06 11.81 7.33
C PRO A 426 12.91 10.58 7.66
N PHE A 427 12.30 9.40 7.63
CA PHE A 427 12.92 8.11 7.95
C PHE A 427 12.84 7.12 6.78
N GLY A 428 12.33 7.55 5.62
CA GLY A 428 11.96 6.68 4.50
C GLY A 428 10.70 5.87 4.76
N GLU A 429 10.24 5.16 3.74
CA GLU A 429 9.13 4.20 3.76
C GLU A 429 9.43 2.91 4.55
N MET A 430 10.29 2.99 5.58
CA MET A 430 10.86 1.83 6.28
C MET A 430 9.91 1.10 7.26
N PHE A 431 8.61 1.47 7.26
CA PHE A 431 7.61 1.00 8.20
C PHE A 431 6.48 0.24 7.49
N ASP A 432 6.05 -0.85 8.10
CA ASP A 432 4.73 -1.46 7.86
C ASP A 432 3.85 -1.28 9.09
N VAL A 433 2.53 -1.38 8.93
CA VAL A 433 1.60 -1.48 10.06
C VAL A 433 1.04 -2.90 10.17
N GLN A 434 1.06 -3.45 11.38
CA GLN A 434 0.57 -4.79 11.71
C GLN A 434 -0.44 -4.69 12.85
N LEU A 435 -1.44 -5.57 12.85
CA LEU A 435 -2.35 -5.70 14.00
C LEU A 435 -1.79 -6.71 15.02
N THR A 436 -2.19 -6.64 16.29
CA THR A 436 -1.85 -7.68 17.29
C THR A 436 -2.36 -9.08 16.91
N SER A 437 -3.32 -9.16 15.99
CA SER A 437 -3.77 -10.42 15.38
C SER A 437 -2.78 -11.03 14.37
N ALA A 438 -1.69 -10.34 14.01
CA ALA A 438 -0.63 -10.88 13.16
C ALA A 438 -0.03 -12.17 13.77
N SER A 439 0.29 -13.14 12.91
CA SER A 439 0.84 -14.41 13.39
C SER A 439 2.28 -14.25 13.90
N ALA A 440 2.68 -15.11 14.84
CA ALA A 440 4.06 -15.21 15.31
C ALA A 440 5.07 -15.37 14.15
N ARG A 441 4.70 -16.08 13.07
CA ARG A 441 5.51 -16.21 11.84
C ARG A 441 5.82 -14.85 11.23
N ILE A 442 4.80 -14.00 11.05
CA ILE A 442 4.94 -12.66 10.43
C ILE A 442 5.72 -11.71 11.35
N LEU A 443 5.33 -11.61 12.63
CA LEU A 443 5.99 -10.71 13.59
C LEU A 443 7.49 -11.05 13.78
N SER A 444 7.86 -12.34 13.72
CA SER A 444 9.26 -12.80 13.79
C SER A 444 10.10 -12.48 12.55
N ARG A 445 9.52 -11.92 11.47
CA ARG A 445 10.27 -11.48 10.29
C ARG A 445 10.72 -10.03 10.34
N TYR A 446 10.09 -9.22 11.18
CA TYR A 446 10.53 -7.85 11.39
C TYR A 446 11.73 -7.83 12.35
N PRO A 447 12.87 -7.22 11.96
CA PRO A 447 13.95 -6.91 12.88
C PRO A 447 13.48 -6.14 14.11
N VAL A 448 12.50 -5.25 13.96
CA VAL A 448 11.99 -4.40 15.06
C VAL A 448 10.47 -4.34 15.06
N LEU A 449 9.87 -4.49 16.24
CA LEU A 449 8.46 -4.19 16.51
C LEU A 449 8.39 -2.94 17.39
N LEU A 450 7.66 -1.93 16.95
CA LEU A 450 7.30 -0.76 17.75
C LEU A 450 5.83 -0.90 18.16
N LEU A 451 5.56 -1.09 19.45
CA LEU A 451 4.18 -1.12 19.95
C LEU A 451 3.64 0.31 20.10
N ALA A 452 2.46 0.59 19.55
CA ALA A 452 1.86 1.92 19.55
C ALA A 452 0.33 1.87 19.75
N GLY A 453 -0.24 2.93 20.32
CA GLY A 453 -1.65 2.98 20.73
C GLY A 453 -1.94 2.22 22.03
N ASP A 454 -3.23 2.15 22.39
CA ASP A 454 -3.69 1.20 23.43
C ASP A 454 -3.59 -0.22 22.86
N ILE A 455 -3.09 -1.19 23.64
CA ILE A 455 -2.92 -2.58 23.21
C ILE A 455 -3.41 -3.54 24.29
N GLU A 456 -4.23 -4.51 23.90
CA GLU A 456 -4.56 -5.66 24.75
C GLU A 456 -3.48 -6.75 24.61
N PHE A 457 -2.83 -7.09 25.72
CA PHE A 457 -1.84 -8.18 25.77
C PHE A 457 -2.53 -9.51 26.06
N ASP A 458 -3.25 -10.05 25.07
CA ASP A 458 -3.80 -11.41 25.15
C ASP A 458 -2.69 -12.49 25.11
N ASP A 459 -3.03 -13.72 25.48
CA ASP A 459 -2.04 -14.81 25.60
C ASP A 459 -1.47 -15.23 24.24
N ARG A 460 -2.23 -15.03 23.14
CA ARG A 460 -1.78 -15.31 21.76
C ARG A 460 -0.74 -14.27 21.33
N PHE A 461 -0.98 -13.00 21.58
CA PHE A 461 -0.07 -11.91 21.25
C PHE A 461 1.20 -11.98 22.10
N ILE A 462 1.08 -12.29 23.41
CA ILE A 462 2.23 -12.57 24.28
C ILE A 462 3.10 -13.71 23.71
N ALA A 463 2.49 -14.83 23.31
CA ALA A 463 3.22 -15.95 22.69
C ALA A 463 3.89 -15.56 21.35
N ALA A 464 3.23 -14.70 20.56
CA ALA A 464 3.80 -14.19 19.31
C ALA A 464 5.00 -13.26 19.54
N LEU A 465 4.94 -12.39 20.56
CA LEU A 465 6.07 -11.56 20.99
C LEU A 465 7.23 -12.40 21.53
N GLU A 466 6.95 -13.44 22.31
CA GLU A 466 7.97 -14.38 22.79
C GLU A 466 8.71 -15.06 21.62
N GLN A 467 7.97 -15.53 20.61
CA GLN A 467 8.56 -16.13 19.42
C GLN A 467 9.36 -15.13 18.58
N ALA A 468 8.91 -13.87 18.47
CA ALA A 468 9.64 -12.82 17.77
C ALA A 468 10.99 -12.53 18.46
N LEU A 469 11.00 -12.33 19.78
CA LEU A 469 12.24 -12.12 20.55
C LEU A 469 13.20 -13.32 20.43
N LYS A 470 12.69 -14.56 20.51
CA LYS A 470 13.48 -15.79 20.27
C LYS A 470 14.09 -15.84 18.86
N SER A 471 13.44 -15.21 17.88
CA SER A 471 13.90 -15.12 16.49
C SER A 471 14.89 -13.96 16.27
N GLY A 472 15.23 -13.20 17.32
CA GLY A 472 16.18 -12.09 17.27
C GLY A 472 15.58 -10.71 17.01
N THR A 473 14.25 -10.59 16.96
CA THR A 473 13.55 -9.30 16.87
C THR A 473 13.81 -8.44 18.11
N ARG A 474 13.84 -7.11 17.94
CA ARG A 474 13.81 -6.14 19.05
C ARG A 474 12.38 -5.62 19.25
N LEU A 475 11.94 -5.53 20.50
CA LEU A 475 10.63 -5.04 20.89
C LEU A 475 10.77 -3.68 21.59
N LEU A 476 10.29 -2.61 20.95
CA LEU A 476 10.26 -1.26 21.52
C LEU A 476 8.92 -1.02 22.22
N LEU A 477 8.96 -0.64 23.50
CA LEU A 477 7.78 -0.48 24.35
C LEU A 477 7.72 0.90 24.98
N SER A 478 6.53 1.50 25.01
CA SER A 478 6.25 2.60 25.96
C SER A 478 6.28 2.10 27.40
N ALA A 479 6.39 3.02 28.37
CA ALA A 479 6.28 2.68 29.79
C ALA A 479 4.94 1.99 30.15
N ALA A 480 3.84 2.36 29.50
CA ALA A 480 2.54 1.74 29.70
C ALA A 480 2.52 0.29 29.18
N HIS A 481 3.02 0.06 27.96
CA HIS A 481 3.12 -1.28 27.37
C HIS A 481 4.05 -2.19 28.19
N HIS A 482 5.19 -1.67 28.67
CA HIS A 482 6.12 -2.43 29.50
C HIS A 482 5.52 -2.80 30.86
N ALA A 483 4.76 -1.90 31.49
CA ALA A 483 4.07 -2.17 32.75
C ALA A 483 3.02 -3.30 32.59
N GLU A 484 2.21 -3.25 31.54
CA GLU A 484 1.19 -4.28 31.28
C GLU A 484 1.83 -5.63 30.87
N LEU A 485 2.82 -5.61 29.98
CA LEU A 485 3.58 -6.81 29.62
C LEU A 485 4.27 -7.43 30.84
N ARG A 486 4.79 -6.62 31.77
CA ARG A 486 5.38 -7.11 33.03
C ARG A 486 4.34 -7.70 33.97
N ARG A 487 3.11 -7.18 33.97
CA ARG A 487 1.99 -7.71 34.78
C ARG A 487 1.54 -9.08 34.27
N ARG A 488 1.47 -9.27 32.95
CA ARG A 488 1.01 -10.51 32.30
C ARG A 488 2.11 -11.55 32.10
N ALA A 489 3.31 -11.12 31.70
CA ALA A 489 4.44 -11.97 31.33
C ALA A 489 5.78 -11.42 31.88
N PRO A 490 6.01 -11.46 33.21
CA PRO A 490 7.16 -10.84 33.87
C PRO A 490 8.54 -11.41 33.49
N GLY A 491 8.58 -12.61 32.88
CA GLY A 491 9.79 -13.16 32.26
C GLY A 491 10.06 -12.49 30.91
N LEU A 492 9.03 -12.38 30.07
CA LEU A 492 9.10 -11.80 28.74
C LEU A 492 9.46 -10.30 28.80
N SER A 493 8.90 -9.54 29.74
CA SER A 493 9.20 -8.10 29.92
C SER A 493 10.65 -7.80 30.34
N ARG A 494 11.47 -8.83 30.61
CA ARG A 494 12.90 -8.74 30.94
C ARG A 494 13.78 -9.48 29.94
N ALA A 495 13.20 -10.03 28.86
CA ALA A 495 13.93 -10.79 27.87
C ALA A 495 14.92 -9.90 27.09
N ARG A 496 16.03 -10.50 26.64
CA ARG A 496 17.00 -9.86 25.76
C ARG A 496 16.30 -9.40 24.48
N GLY A 497 16.36 -8.10 24.19
CA GLY A 497 15.71 -7.50 23.02
C GLY A 497 14.45 -6.68 23.34
N VAL A 498 13.96 -6.68 24.58
CA VAL A 498 12.99 -5.67 25.03
C VAL A 498 13.74 -4.35 25.31
N GLU A 499 13.30 -3.27 24.67
CA GLU A 499 13.80 -1.91 24.84
C GLU A 499 12.66 -1.04 25.39
N LEU A 500 12.79 -0.55 26.62
CA LEU A 500 11.89 0.44 27.18
C LEU A 500 12.26 1.82 26.59
N LEU A 501 11.29 2.47 25.96
CA LEU A 501 11.46 3.81 25.41
C LEU A 501 11.33 4.87 26.52
N GLU A 502 12.26 5.83 26.50
CA GLU A 502 12.20 7.00 27.38
C GLU A 502 10.95 7.84 27.09
N PRO A 503 10.22 8.33 28.11
CA PRO A 503 9.09 9.23 27.93
C PRO A 503 9.49 10.48 27.15
N TRP A 504 8.70 10.84 26.14
CA TRP A 504 8.96 12.00 25.30
C TRP A 504 7.64 12.67 24.89
N VAL A 505 7.69 13.99 24.75
CA VAL A 505 6.57 14.84 24.35
C VAL A 505 6.84 15.37 22.94
N ASN A 506 5.91 15.17 22.03
CA ASN A 506 6.03 15.66 20.66
C ASN A 506 5.96 17.20 20.67
N PRO A 507 7.02 17.90 20.18
CA PRO A 507 7.08 19.36 20.24
C PRO A 507 6.07 20.05 19.31
N ALA A 508 5.56 19.35 18.29
CA ALA A 508 4.53 19.89 17.39
C ALA A 508 3.12 19.87 18.03
N THR A 509 2.88 19.01 19.02
CA THR A 509 1.53 18.76 19.56
C THR A 509 1.39 18.99 21.07
N GLY A 510 2.51 19.02 21.80
CA GLY A 510 2.54 19.09 23.27
C GLY A 510 2.06 17.81 23.97
N ARG A 511 1.86 16.70 23.26
CA ARG A 511 1.36 15.43 23.80
C ARG A 511 2.47 14.38 23.97
N PRO A 512 2.32 13.41 24.88
CA PRO A 512 3.17 12.23 24.93
C PRO A 512 3.12 11.47 23.59
N ALA A 513 4.28 11.05 23.06
CA ALA A 513 4.36 10.25 21.84
C ALA A 513 4.82 8.82 22.12
N ALA A 514 4.63 7.93 21.13
CA ALA A 514 5.07 6.54 21.24
C ALA A 514 6.61 6.39 21.30
N ILE A 515 7.34 7.28 20.61
CA ILE A 515 8.80 7.22 20.44
C ILE A 515 9.35 8.62 20.13
N SER A 516 10.59 8.92 20.50
CA SER A 516 11.23 10.21 20.20
C SER A 516 11.86 10.26 18.82
N ASP A 517 11.90 11.44 18.20
CA ASP A 517 12.50 11.64 16.87
C ASP A 517 13.98 11.22 16.82
N GLU A 518 14.75 11.44 17.89
CA GLU A 518 16.14 10.98 17.93
C GLU A 518 16.24 9.45 17.95
N ARG A 519 15.29 8.76 18.59
CA ARG A 519 15.27 7.30 18.54
C ARG A 519 14.88 6.80 17.15
N LEU A 520 13.94 7.45 16.47
CA LEU A 520 13.59 7.17 15.07
C LEU A 520 14.78 7.40 14.12
N ARG A 521 15.51 8.53 14.23
CA ARG A 521 16.76 8.78 13.48
C ARG A 521 17.81 7.70 13.74
N ARG A 522 17.95 7.26 14.99
CA ARG A 522 18.85 6.16 15.34
C ARG A 522 18.38 4.84 14.74
N LEU A 523 17.08 4.57 14.74
CA LEU A 523 16.49 3.34 14.21
C LEU A 523 16.70 3.24 12.69
N SER A 524 16.47 4.33 11.94
CA SER A 524 16.76 4.39 10.51
C SER A 524 18.26 4.12 10.22
N ARG A 525 19.17 4.82 10.92
CA ARG A 525 20.64 4.61 10.82
C ARG A 525 21.09 3.22 11.28
N GLU A 526 20.37 2.55 12.17
CA GLU A 526 20.65 1.18 12.59
C GLU A 526 20.20 0.18 11.51
N SER A 527 18.96 0.34 11.02
CA SER A 527 18.20 -0.70 10.32
C SER A 527 18.21 -0.62 8.80
N LEU A 528 18.58 0.50 8.16
CA LEU A 528 18.59 0.63 6.70
C LEU A 528 19.95 0.31 6.03
N PRO A 529 19.97 -0.31 4.83
CA PRO A 529 21.19 -0.68 4.11
C PRO A 529 21.87 0.52 3.43
N VAL A 530 21.16 1.63 3.26
CA VAL A 530 21.63 2.88 2.67
C VAL A 530 21.12 4.02 3.55
N GLU A 531 22.02 4.91 3.96
CA GLU A 531 21.65 6.17 4.61
C GLU A 531 21.42 7.23 3.53
N VAL A 532 20.33 7.98 3.64
CA VAL A 532 19.95 9.07 2.72
C VAL A 532 20.04 10.39 3.49
N SER A 533 20.69 11.39 2.88
CA SER A 533 20.93 12.70 3.50
C SER A 533 21.02 13.80 2.44
N GLY A 534 20.84 15.06 2.83
CA GLY A 534 20.76 16.21 1.92
C GLY A 534 19.40 16.88 2.04
N ASP A 535 18.88 17.37 0.91
CA ASP A 535 17.56 18.00 0.86
C ASP A 535 16.41 17.01 1.19
N PRO A 536 15.31 17.46 1.82
CA PRO A 536 14.18 16.58 2.16
C PRO A 536 13.51 15.99 0.92
N LEU A 537 13.35 14.66 0.93
CA LEU A 537 12.78 13.87 -0.16
C LEU A 537 11.97 12.68 0.36
N GLU A 538 11.14 12.10 -0.49
CA GLU A 538 10.49 10.81 -0.24
C GLU A 538 11.38 9.67 -0.75
N TYR A 539 11.56 8.62 0.03
CA TYR A 539 12.36 7.46 -0.40
C TYR A 539 11.86 6.13 0.12
N ALA A 540 11.99 5.13 -0.73
CA ALA A 540 11.80 3.72 -0.42
C ALA A 540 13.06 2.94 -0.79
N ILE A 541 13.28 1.82 -0.10
CA ILE A 541 14.41 0.92 -0.37
C ILE A 541 13.86 -0.48 -0.59
N ASN A 542 14.24 -1.10 -1.70
CA ASN A 542 13.89 -2.49 -2.02
C ASN A 542 15.14 -3.35 -2.10
N HIS A 543 15.00 -4.63 -1.74
CA HIS A 543 16.04 -5.65 -1.87
C HIS A 543 15.78 -6.50 -3.10
N THR A 544 16.76 -6.62 -3.99
CA THR A 544 16.70 -7.41 -5.23
C THR A 544 17.55 -8.67 -5.12
N PRO A 545 17.45 -9.62 -6.06
CA PRO A 545 18.39 -10.75 -6.12
C PRO A 545 19.85 -10.35 -6.35
N THR A 546 20.11 -9.11 -6.81
CA THR A 546 21.44 -8.55 -7.13
C THR A 546 22.01 -7.64 -6.05
N GLY A 547 21.16 -7.06 -5.18
CA GLY A 547 21.54 -6.15 -4.12
C GLY A 547 20.38 -5.29 -3.65
N TRP A 548 20.48 -3.97 -3.82
CA TRP A 548 19.52 -3.00 -3.30
C TRP A 548 19.14 -1.97 -4.34
N VAL A 549 17.92 -1.44 -4.26
CA VAL A 549 17.47 -0.30 -5.07
C VAL A 549 16.90 0.76 -4.15
N VAL A 550 17.28 2.02 -4.35
CA VAL A 550 16.72 3.17 -3.64
C VAL A 550 15.90 4.00 -4.62
N GLU A 551 14.60 4.14 -4.35
CA GLU A 551 13.76 5.17 -4.98
C GLU A 551 13.96 6.50 -4.26
N LEU A 552 14.09 7.59 -5.01
CA LEU A 552 14.21 8.96 -4.52
C LEU A 552 13.21 9.83 -5.26
N VAL A 553 12.25 10.42 -4.56
CA VAL A 553 11.19 11.26 -5.14
C VAL A 553 11.33 12.69 -4.63
N ASN A 554 11.65 13.61 -5.54
CA ASN A 554 11.58 15.04 -5.27
C ASN A 554 10.12 15.50 -5.46
N ASN A 555 9.47 15.80 -4.34
CA ASN A 555 8.08 16.25 -4.29
C ASN A 555 7.92 17.78 -4.39
N GLU A 556 9.02 18.52 -4.49
CA GLU A 556 9.04 19.97 -4.67
C GLU A 556 9.10 20.37 -6.15
N GLY A 557 8.93 21.67 -6.41
CA GLY A 557 9.17 22.27 -7.73
C GLY A 557 8.07 22.10 -8.76
N VAL A 558 6.97 21.40 -8.44
CA VAL A 558 5.75 21.40 -9.25
C VAL A 558 4.59 21.93 -8.41
N ALA A 559 4.05 23.08 -8.82
CA ALA A 559 2.90 23.71 -8.21
C ALA A 559 1.63 23.46 -9.04
N LYS A 560 0.60 22.88 -8.42
CA LYS A 560 -0.68 22.58 -9.08
C LYS A 560 -1.85 23.03 -8.23
N ARG A 561 -2.78 23.73 -8.89
CA ARG A 561 -4.13 24.00 -8.38
C ARG A 561 -5.15 23.24 -9.25
N PRO A 562 -6.29 22.79 -8.70
CA PRO A 562 -7.31 22.00 -9.42
C PRO A 562 -7.69 22.51 -10.82
N GLU A 563 -7.94 23.82 -10.94
CA GLU A 563 -8.44 24.47 -12.16
C GLU A 563 -7.38 25.33 -12.88
N SER A 564 -6.11 24.92 -12.83
CA SER A 564 -5.00 25.63 -13.48
C SER A 564 -3.95 24.67 -14.01
N PRO A 565 -3.26 25.01 -15.11
CA PRO A 565 -2.08 24.25 -15.53
C PRO A 565 -1.02 24.14 -14.42
N ALA A 566 -0.22 23.09 -14.47
CA ALA A 566 0.92 22.95 -13.56
C ALA A 566 1.98 24.05 -13.84
N VAL A 567 2.61 24.57 -12.78
CA VAL A 567 3.76 25.47 -12.88
C VAL A 567 4.99 24.76 -12.35
N VAL A 568 6.05 24.69 -13.14
CA VAL A 568 7.32 24.06 -12.77
C VAL A 568 8.34 25.13 -12.41
N ASP A 569 8.95 25.01 -11.23
CA ASP A 569 10.16 25.74 -10.86
C ASP A 569 11.39 24.89 -11.21
N PRO A 570 12.15 25.23 -12.26
CA PRO A 570 13.34 24.48 -12.66
C PRO A 570 14.49 24.58 -11.66
N ALA A 571 14.48 25.53 -10.72
CA ALA A 571 15.52 25.69 -9.71
C ALA A 571 15.33 24.78 -8.48
N ALA A 572 14.15 24.16 -8.32
CA ALA A 572 13.82 23.27 -7.21
C ALA A 572 14.42 21.86 -7.37
N VAL A 573 15.73 21.80 -7.59
CA VAL A 573 16.54 20.57 -7.65
C VAL A 573 16.93 20.16 -6.23
N ALA A 574 16.65 18.91 -5.85
CA ALA A 574 17.06 18.35 -4.57
C ALA A 574 18.47 17.75 -4.67
N HIS A 575 19.37 18.14 -3.78
CA HIS A 575 20.76 17.68 -3.70
C HIS A 575 20.89 16.66 -2.58
N VAL A 576 21.21 15.42 -2.95
CA VAL A 576 21.01 14.26 -2.08
C VAL A 576 22.22 13.34 -2.14
N THR A 577 22.57 12.73 -1.02
CA THR A 577 23.71 11.81 -0.91
C THR A 577 23.27 10.48 -0.35
N LEU A 578 23.44 9.43 -1.14
CA LEU A 578 23.33 8.05 -0.68
C LEU A 578 24.65 7.61 -0.05
N ARG A 579 24.58 6.99 1.11
CA ARG A 579 25.72 6.33 1.76
C ARG A 579 25.41 4.83 1.95
N PRO A 580 25.86 3.97 1.01
CA PRO A 580 25.72 2.53 1.16
C PRO A 580 26.43 2.03 2.43
N ARG A 581 25.71 1.26 3.24
CA ARG A 581 26.22 0.55 4.43
C ARG A 581 26.56 -0.91 4.13
N VAL A 582 26.41 -1.31 2.87
CA VAL A 582 26.84 -2.59 2.29
C VAL A 582 28.00 -2.37 1.31
N PRO A 583 28.95 -3.31 1.20
CA PRO A 583 29.87 -3.33 0.08
C PRO A 583 29.07 -3.59 -1.21
N TYR A 584 29.41 -2.89 -2.29
CA TYR A 584 28.77 -3.06 -3.58
C TYR A 584 29.84 -3.09 -4.69
N SER A 585 29.60 -3.82 -5.78
CA SER A 585 30.48 -3.94 -6.93
C SER A 585 30.29 -2.77 -7.90
N ALA A 586 29.04 -2.43 -8.25
CA ALA A 586 28.66 -1.31 -9.12
C ALA A 586 27.36 -0.61 -8.65
N ALA A 587 27.14 0.63 -9.09
CA ALA A 587 25.92 1.39 -8.84
C ALA A 587 25.41 2.01 -10.15
N ARG A 588 24.10 1.97 -10.41
CA ARG A 588 23.49 2.43 -11.66
C ARG A 588 22.16 3.14 -11.41
N GLU A 589 21.92 4.24 -12.10
CA GLU A 589 20.64 4.95 -12.10
C GLU A 589 19.76 4.44 -13.24
N TRP A 590 18.58 3.88 -12.93
CA TRP A 590 17.73 3.21 -13.93
C TRP A 590 17.16 4.17 -14.99
N ARG A 591 16.72 5.37 -14.61
CA ARG A 591 16.07 6.30 -15.54
C ARG A 591 17.01 6.92 -16.57
N SER A 592 18.23 7.25 -16.16
CA SER A 592 19.26 7.83 -17.03
C SER A 592 20.16 6.75 -17.64
N GLU A 593 19.97 5.49 -17.26
CA GLU A 593 20.80 4.33 -17.56
C GLU A 593 22.30 4.48 -17.18
N ARG A 594 22.64 5.51 -16.42
CA ARG A 594 24.00 5.94 -16.09
C ARG A 594 24.60 5.13 -14.95
N ASP A 595 25.81 4.60 -15.17
CA ASP A 595 26.64 4.08 -14.10
C ASP A 595 27.18 5.21 -13.22
N LEU A 596 27.04 5.06 -11.90
CA LEU A 596 27.49 6.03 -10.91
C LEU A 596 28.92 5.70 -10.45
N PRO A 597 29.82 6.69 -10.31
CA PRO A 597 31.18 6.46 -9.83
C PRO A 597 31.20 5.78 -8.46
N LYS A 598 31.89 4.64 -8.37
CA LYS A 598 32.00 3.88 -7.12
C LYS A 598 32.71 4.69 -6.04
N GLY A 599 32.04 4.90 -4.91
CA GLY A 599 32.54 5.63 -3.75
C GLY A 599 31.88 5.21 -2.43
N SER A 600 32.36 5.76 -1.32
CA SER A 600 31.71 5.62 -0.01
C SER A 600 30.39 6.41 0.09
N THR A 601 30.18 7.36 -0.82
CA THR A 601 28.99 8.18 -0.97
C THR A 601 28.68 8.38 -2.46
N LEU A 602 27.41 8.48 -2.81
CA LEU A 602 26.91 8.76 -4.16
C LEU A 602 26.07 10.05 -4.12
N PRO A 603 26.63 11.20 -4.53
CA PRO A 603 25.87 12.44 -4.66
C PRO A 603 25.00 12.42 -5.92
N LEU A 604 23.78 12.95 -5.81
CA LEU A 604 22.75 12.94 -6.84
C LEU A 604 21.98 14.27 -6.83
N GLU A 605 21.46 14.64 -8.00
CA GLU A 605 20.59 15.79 -8.19
C GLU A 605 19.25 15.28 -8.75
N ILE A 606 18.15 15.52 -8.02
CA ILE A 606 16.81 15.08 -8.43
C ILE A 606 16.00 16.30 -8.85
N GLY A 607 15.67 16.38 -10.14
CA GLY A 607 14.90 17.49 -10.70
C GLY A 607 13.48 17.64 -10.11
N PRO A 608 12.83 18.81 -10.31
CA PRO A 608 11.53 19.13 -9.74
C PRO A 608 10.45 18.14 -10.16
N GLY A 609 9.71 17.59 -9.19
CA GLY A 609 8.62 16.63 -9.41
C GLY A 609 9.05 15.33 -10.10
N LYS A 610 10.28 14.84 -9.87
CA LYS A 610 10.83 13.62 -10.48
C LYS A 610 11.14 12.52 -9.45
N SER A 611 11.05 11.27 -9.90
CA SER A 611 11.58 10.09 -9.20
C SER A 611 12.86 9.60 -9.88
N ALA A 612 13.88 9.22 -9.12
CA ALA A 612 15.04 8.46 -9.58
C ALA A 612 15.12 7.11 -8.85
N PHE A 613 15.77 6.13 -9.47
CA PHE A 613 15.98 4.80 -8.91
C PHE A 613 17.45 4.43 -9.05
N VAL A 614 18.11 4.14 -7.92
CA VAL A 614 19.54 3.81 -7.88
C VAL A 614 19.73 2.38 -7.40
N GLU A 615 20.16 1.50 -8.30
CA GLU A 615 20.55 0.13 -7.98
C GLU A 615 22.00 0.09 -7.48
N LEU A 616 22.22 -0.68 -6.43
CA LEU A 616 23.51 -1.03 -5.84
C LEU A 616 23.67 -2.54 -5.96
N ILE A 617 24.57 -2.98 -6.84
CA ILE A 617 24.84 -4.39 -7.08
C ILE A 617 25.82 -4.87 -6.00
N VAL A 618 25.44 -5.86 -5.19
CA VAL A 618 26.19 -6.34 -4.00
C VAL A 618 26.97 -7.64 -4.27
N ARG A 619 26.72 -8.29 -5.41
CA ARG A 619 27.43 -9.51 -5.86
C ARG A 619 28.90 -9.23 -6.20
#